data_AF-D3AKN8-F1
#
_entry.id   AF-D3AKN8-F1
#
_cell.length_a   1.000
_cell.length_b   1.000
_cell.length_c   1.000
_cell.angle_alpha   90.00
_cell.angle_beta   90.00
_cell.angle_gamma   90.00
#
_symmetry.space_group_name_H-M   'P 1'
#
loop_
_entity.id
_entity.type
_entity.pdbx_description
1 polymer ?
#
loop_
_entity_poly.entity_id
_entity_poly.type
_entity_poly.pdbx_seq_one_letter_code
_entity_poly.pdbx_strand_id
1 'polypeptide(L)'
;MIGTFLVIYLFNFFLPRMMPGDPLLYSSTVSGEDMDLEYSKEQLDQMRAYYGLDQPVFTQLVQTVKKNLKGDLGLSIHYKKPVAAVLRERLPWSLSVMGAALILSLAAGTFLALLGMQKKWIDRTVFKILSALTEIPAYLIGLLLLFLAAAKISWLPLSGG
;
A
#
# COMPACT_ATOMS: atom_id res chain seq x y z
N MET A 1 -15.07 0.45 -14.33
CA MET A 1 -13.70 0.82 -13.87
C MET A 1 -13.58 2.29 -13.49
N ILE A 2 -13.98 3.26 -14.35
CA ILE A 2 -13.90 4.70 -14.03
C ILE A 2 -14.71 5.06 -12.77
N GLY A 3 -15.95 4.57 -12.66
CA GLY A 3 -16.78 4.80 -11.46
C GLY A 3 -16.12 4.28 -10.18
N THR A 4 -15.54 3.07 -10.22
CA THR A 4 -14.81 2.48 -9.09
C THR A 4 -13.62 3.34 -8.66
N PHE A 5 -12.83 3.82 -9.64
CA PHE A 5 -11.70 4.71 -9.36
C PHE A 5 -12.15 6.01 -8.69
N LEU A 6 -13.21 6.64 -9.22
CA LEU A 6 -13.75 7.88 -8.63
C LEU A 6 -14.22 7.67 -7.19
N VAL A 7 -14.94 6.57 -6.94
CA VAL A 7 -15.36 6.22 -5.58
C VAL A 7 -14.14 6.06 -4.68
N ILE A 8 -13.16 5.24 -5.04
CA ILE A 8 -11.95 5.04 -4.22
C ILE A 8 -11.20 6.36 -3.99
N TYR A 9 -11.09 7.21 -5.01
CA TYR A 9 -10.44 8.51 -4.89
C TYR A 9 -11.16 9.43 -3.91
N LEU A 10 -12.49 9.53 -4.00
CA LEU A 10 -13.29 10.32 -3.07
C LEU A 10 -13.19 9.76 -1.65
N PHE A 11 -13.23 8.44 -1.48
CA PHE A 11 -13.01 7.81 -0.17
C PHE A 11 -11.63 8.13 0.39
N ASN A 12 -10.56 8.02 -0.42
CA ASN A 12 -9.21 8.37 0.00
C ASN A 12 -9.09 9.84 0.41
N PHE A 13 -9.84 10.73 -0.25
CA PHE A 13 -9.87 12.14 0.08
C PHE A 13 -10.68 12.46 1.35
N PHE A 14 -11.89 11.93 1.48
CA PHE A 14 -12.82 12.29 2.57
C PHE A 14 -12.56 11.51 3.85
N LEU A 15 -12.20 10.23 3.78
CA LEU A 15 -12.09 9.36 4.95
C LEU A 15 -11.06 9.90 5.96
N PRO A 16 -9.83 10.32 5.57
CA PRO A 16 -8.89 10.92 6.52
C PRO A 16 -9.38 12.24 7.12
N ARG A 17 -10.19 13.02 6.38
CA ARG A 17 -10.74 14.30 6.83
C ARG A 17 -11.91 14.15 7.80
N MET A 18 -12.56 12.98 7.80
CA MET A 18 -13.64 12.64 8.73
C MET A 18 -13.12 11.99 10.02
N MET A 19 -11.88 11.50 10.02
CA MET A 19 -11.28 10.91 11.21
C MET A 19 -11.02 12.00 12.27
N PRO A 20 -11.35 11.74 13.54
CA PRO A 20 -11.02 12.67 14.62
C PRO A 20 -9.51 12.74 14.81
N GLY A 21 -8.94 13.95 14.74
CA GLY A 21 -7.50 14.19 14.93
C GLY A 21 -6.92 15.15 13.89
N ASP A 22 -5.88 15.92 14.27
CA ASP A 22 -5.12 16.74 13.32
C ASP A 22 -3.92 15.91 12.80
N PRO A 23 -3.85 15.56 11.51
CA PRO A 23 -2.76 14.76 10.96
C PRO A 23 -1.39 15.42 11.11
N LEU A 24 -1.35 16.76 11.31
CA LEU A 24 -0.12 17.50 11.57
C LEU A 24 0.39 17.32 13.01
N LEU A 25 -0.48 16.92 13.95
CA LEU A 25 -0.09 16.65 15.33
C LEU A 25 0.43 15.23 15.51
N TYR A 26 -0.13 14.24 14.80
CA TYR A 26 0.31 12.85 14.88
C TYR A 26 1.66 12.56 14.19
N SER A 27 2.11 13.42 13.28
CA SER A 27 3.43 13.27 12.64
C SER A 27 4.60 13.62 13.57
N SER A 28 4.34 14.29 14.70
CA SER A 28 5.36 14.60 15.73
C SER A 28 5.73 13.41 16.62
N THR A 29 4.91 12.35 16.66
CA THR A 29 5.03 11.26 17.65
C THR A 29 5.46 9.90 17.07
N VAL A 30 5.45 9.73 15.73
CA VAL A 30 5.65 8.42 15.09
C VAL A 30 6.93 8.34 14.22
N SER A 31 7.63 9.47 14.00
CA SER A 31 8.93 9.45 13.34
C SER A 31 10.01 8.95 14.30
N GLY A 32 10.29 7.65 14.30
CA GLY A 32 11.30 6.99 15.15
C GLY A 32 12.76 7.45 14.98
N GLU A 33 13.02 8.56 14.29
CA GLU A 33 14.37 9.16 14.17
C GLU A 33 14.37 10.70 14.26
N ASP A 34 13.21 11.37 14.23
CA ASP A 34 13.15 12.83 14.37
C ASP A 34 12.47 13.16 15.69
N MET A 35 13.27 13.75 16.58
CA MET A 35 12.95 14.22 17.92
C MET A 35 11.56 14.85 18.05
N ASP A 36 11.01 14.74 19.26
CA ASP A 36 9.84 15.42 19.83
C ASP A 36 9.83 16.95 19.61
N LEU A 37 9.77 17.39 18.37
CA LEU A 37 9.59 18.78 17.99
C LEU A 37 8.09 19.00 17.90
N GLU A 38 7.51 19.38 19.04
CA GLU A 38 6.20 20.02 19.08
C GLU A 38 6.26 21.24 18.15
N TYR A 39 5.53 21.19 17.04
CA TYR A 39 5.48 22.31 16.09
C TYR A 39 4.93 23.55 16.80
N SER A 40 5.56 24.72 16.60
CA SER A 40 4.99 25.98 17.09
C SER A 40 3.64 26.24 16.43
N LYS A 41 2.78 27.05 17.06
CA LYS A 41 1.47 27.41 16.48
C LYS A 41 1.63 28.01 15.08
N GLU A 42 2.64 28.85 14.90
CA GLU A 42 2.95 29.49 13.62
C GLU A 42 3.37 28.46 12.56
N GLN A 43 4.14 27.43 12.93
CA GLN A 43 4.53 26.35 12.02
C GLN A 43 3.32 25.49 11.62
N LEU A 44 2.45 25.17 12.57
CA LEU A 44 1.20 24.44 12.29
C LEU A 44 0.30 25.22 11.33
N ASP A 45 0.16 26.52 11.52
CA ASP A 45 -0.67 27.36 10.65
C ASP A 45 -0.07 27.48 9.23
N GLN A 46 1.25 27.57 9.12
CA GLN A 46 1.94 27.50 7.82
C GLN A 46 1.70 26.16 7.11
N MET A 47 1.76 25.05 7.85
CA MET A 47 1.48 23.72 7.29
C MET A 47 0.01 23.60 6.87
N ARG A 48 -0.94 24.10 7.67
CA ARG A 48 -2.37 24.11 7.32
C ARG A 48 -2.61 24.88 6.02
N ALA A 49 -2.01 26.07 5.88
CA ALA A 49 -2.10 26.86 4.66
C ALA A 49 -1.46 26.15 3.46
N TYR A 50 -0.30 25.50 3.64
CA TYR A 50 0.38 24.76 2.58
C TYR A 50 -0.47 23.58 2.06
N TYR A 51 -1.07 22.81 2.98
CA TYR A 51 -1.94 21.67 2.64
C TYR A 51 -3.37 22.11 2.26
N GLY A 52 -3.70 23.39 2.35
CA GLY A 52 -5.02 23.95 2.06
C GLY A 52 -6.09 23.54 3.08
N LEU A 53 -5.69 23.10 4.28
CA LEU A 53 -6.60 22.64 5.33
C LEU A 53 -7.44 23.80 5.91
N ASP A 54 -7.05 25.04 5.65
CA ASP A 54 -7.76 26.28 5.94
C ASP A 54 -8.89 26.62 4.95
N GLN A 55 -8.97 25.91 3.82
CA GLN A 55 -9.96 26.17 2.76
C GLN A 55 -11.18 25.26 2.84
N PRO A 56 -12.33 25.66 2.25
CA PRO A 56 -13.50 24.77 2.11
C PRO A 56 -13.14 23.44 1.45
N VAL A 57 -13.71 22.34 1.96
CA VAL A 57 -13.36 20.96 1.56
C VAL A 57 -13.52 20.73 0.05
N PHE A 58 -14.52 21.35 -0.58
CA PHE A 58 -14.70 21.26 -2.02
C PHE A 58 -13.57 21.94 -2.80
N THR A 59 -13.08 23.09 -2.33
CA THR A 59 -11.93 23.80 -2.92
C THR A 59 -10.67 22.95 -2.81
N GLN A 60 -10.45 22.33 -1.65
CA GLN A 60 -9.35 21.38 -1.45
C GLN A 60 -9.40 20.25 -2.50
N LEU A 61 -10.57 19.62 -2.68
CA LEU A 61 -10.73 18.53 -3.64
C LEU A 61 -10.38 18.96 -5.06
N VAL A 62 -10.92 20.08 -5.52
CA VAL A 62 -10.66 20.60 -6.87
C VAL A 62 -9.19 20.93 -7.07
N GLN A 63 -8.54 21.56 -6.08
CA GLN A 63 -7.12 21.87 -6.15
C GLN A 63 -6.25 20.62 -6.14
N THR A 64 -6.54 19.63 -5.28
CA THR A 64 -5.83 18.35 -5.23
C THR A 64 -5.94 17.61 -6.56
N VAL A 65 -7.14 17.54 -7.16
CA VAL A 65 -7.31 16.92 -8.48
C VAL A 65 -6.50 17.65 -9.55
N LYS A 66 -6.55 18.98 -9.59
CA LYS A 66 -5.78 19.78 -10.56
C LYS A 66 -4.27 19.60 -10.42
N LYS A 67 -3.74 19.58 -9.19
CA LYS A 67 -2.31 19.36 -8.91
C LYS A 67 -1.90 17.94 -9.32
N ASN A 68 -2.65 16.93 -8.91
CA ASN A 68 -2.39 15.53 -9.24
C ASN A 68 -2.36 15.28 -10.75
N LEU A 69 -3.29 15.88 -11.51
CA LEU A 69 -3.31 15.76 -12.98
C LEU A 69 -2.10 16.40 -13.66
N LYS A 70 -1.43 17.36 -13.01
CA LYS A 70 -0.17 17.96 -13.47
C LYS A 70 1.07 17.19 -12.97
N GLY A 71 0.88 16.09 -12.24
CA GLY A 71 1.96 15.31 -11.62
C GLY A 71 2.51 15.93 -10.33
N ASP A 72 1.89 16.99 -9.82
CA ASP A 72 2.22 17.57 -8.52
C ASP A 72 1.44 16.84 -7.43
N LEU A 73 2.13 15.93 -6.74
CA LEU A 73 1.58 15.16 -5.62
C LEU A 73 1.83 15.83 -4.25
N GLY A 74 2.53 16.97 -4.23
CA GLY A 74 2.91 17.68 -3.01
C GLY A 74 3.95 16.97 -2.14
N LEU A 75 4.05 17.43 -0.89
CA LEU A 75 4.93 16.89 0.14
C LEU A 75 4.18 15.86 1.00
N SER A 76 4.89 14.83 1.45
CA SER A 76 4.38 13.88 2.42
C SER A 76 4.38 14.48 3.82
N ILE A 77 3.24 14.41 4.50
CA ILE A 77 3.09 14.82 5.91
C ILE A 77 4.00 13.97 6.82
N HIS A 78 4.17 12.67 6.51
CA HIS A 78 4.98 11.75 7.30
C HIS A 78 6.47 11.79 6.95
N TYR A 79 6.81 11.68 5.67
CA TYR A 79 8.21 11.57 5.23
C TYR A 79 8.90 12.93 5.02
N LYS A 80 8.17 14.04 5.14
CA LYS A 80 8.66 15.42 4.93
C LYS A 80 9.43 15.62 3.61
N LYS A 81 9.10 14.81 2.59
CA LYS A 81 9.72 14.77 1.26
C LYS A 81 8.65 14.76 0.17
N PRO A 82 8.97 15.15 -1.09
CA PRO A 82 8.04 15.06 -2.21
C PRO A 82 7.47 13.65 -2.35
N VAL A 83 6.15 13.52 -2.46
CA VAL A 83 5.49 12.21 -2.59
C VAL A 83 6.02 11.44 -3.79
N ALA A 84 6.34 12.13 -4.89
CA ALA A 84 6.95 11.53 -6.06
C ALA A 84 8.31 10.88 -5.79
N ALA A 85 9.12 11.44 -4.88
CA ALA A 85 10.40 10.85 -4.49
C ALA A 85 10.20 9.58 -3.65
N VAL A 86 9.29 9.63 -2.66
CA VAL A 86 8.92 8.47 -1.85
C VAL A 86 8.39 7.34 -2.72
N LEU A 87 7.52 7.67 -3.68
CA LEU A 87 7.03 6.67 -4.64
C LEU A 87 8.17 6.07 -5.45
N ARG A 88 9.10 6.89 -6.00
CA ARG A 88 10.25 6.36 -6.78
C ARG A 88 11.15 5.44 -5.97
N GLU A 89 11.32 5.68 -4.68
CA GLU A 89 12.12 4.81 -3.80
C GLU A 89 11.42 3.46 -3.56
N ARG A 90 10.08 3.45 -3.42
CA ARG A 90 9.30 2.25 -3.05
C ARG A 90 8.76 1.46 -4.25
N LEU A 91 8.57 2.11 -5.39
CA LEU A 91 7.99 1.51 -6.60
C LEU A 91 8.79 0.31 -7.11
N PRO A 92 10.15 0.38 -7.22
CA PRO A 92 10.95 -0.71 -7.77
C PRO A 92 10.76 -1.99 -6.97
N TRP A 93 10.82 -1.91 -5.64
CA TRP A 93 10.61 -3.07 -4.77
C TRP A 93 9.22 -3.70 -4.96
N SER A 94 8.18 -2.86 -4.96
CA SER A 94 6.80 -3.32 -5.14
C SER A 94 6.60 -4.00 -6.50
N LEU A 95 7.17 -3.42 -7.56
CA LEU A 95 7.12 -3.97 -8.91
C LEU A 95 7.96 -5.25 -9.04
N SER A 96 9.12 -5.34 -8.37
CA SER A 96 9.94 -6.54 -8.35
C SER A 96 9.21 -7.71 -7.70
N VAL A 97 8.61 -7.49 -6.53
CA VAL A 97 7.83 -8.52 -5.82
C VAL A 97 6.62 -8.94 -6.66
N MET A 98 5.85 -7.97 -7.18
CA MET A 98 4.70 -8.26 -8.05
C MET A 98 5.12 -9.02 -9.31
N GLY A 99 6.20 -8.58 -9.97
CA GLY A 99 6.72 -9.21 -11.19
C GLY A 99 7.18 -10.64 -10.93
N ALA A 100 7.93 -10.88 -9.86
CA ALA A 100 8.35 -12.22 -9.46
C ALA A 100 7.15 -13.13 -9.17
N ALA A 101 6.17 -12.63 -8.40
CA ALA A 101 4.95 -13.38 -8.10
C ALA A 101 4.15 -13.73 -9.37
N LEU A 102 4.00 -12.79 -10.30
CA LEU A 102 3.33 -13.02 -11.58
C LEU A 102 4.03 -14.07 -12.42
N ILE A 103 5.36 -13.96 -12.58
CA ILE A 103 6.15 -14.94 -13.36
C ILE A 103 6.04 -16.33 -12.74
N LEU A 104 6.22 -16.44 -11.42
CA LEU A 104 6.12 -17.72 -10.71
C LEU A 104 4.72 -18.31 -10.81
N SER A 105 3.67 -17.50 -10.62
CA SER A 105 2.28 -17.94 -10.71
C SER A 105 1.95 -18.42 -12.12
N LEU A 106 2.39 -17.70 -13.16
CA LEU A 106 2.15 -18.08 -14.55
C LEU A 106 2.90 -19.36 -14.91
N ALA A 107 4.18 -19.46 -14.53
CA ALA A 107 4.99 -20.64 -14.79
C ALA A 107 4.43 -21.87 -14.08
N ALA A 108 4.18 -21.78 -12.77
CA ALA A 108 3.66 -22.88 -11.97
C ALA A 108 2.24 -23.27 -12.40
N GLY A 109 1.35 -22.29 -12.60
CA GLY A 109 -0.03 -22.53 -13.02
C GLY A 109 -0.10 -23.21 -14.39
N THR A 110 0.67 -22.72 -15.36
CA THR A 110 0.72 -23.31 -16.70
C THR A 110 1.31 -24.72 -16.66
N PHE A 111 2.38 -24.93 -15.90
CA PHE A 111 3.01 -26.24 -15.75
C PHE A 111 2.05 -27.27 -15.13
N LEU A 112 1.37 -26.91 -14.05
CA LEU A 112 0.37 -27.78 -13.40
C LEU A 112 -0.82 -28.06 -14.33
N ALA A 113 -1.28 -27.07 -15.10
CA ALA A 113 -2.35 -27.25 -16.07
C ALA A 113 -1.97 -28.25 -17.18
N LEU A 114 -0.76 -28.13 -17.75
CA LEU A 114 -0.25 -29.06 -18.77
C LEU A 114 -0.14 -30.50 -18.24
N LEU A 115 0.32 -30.67 -17.00
CA LEU A 115 0.35 -31.99 -16.36
C LEU A 115 -1.05 -32.57 -16.11
N GLY A 116 -2.02 -31.71 -15.74
CA GLY A 116 -3.41 -32.09 -15.54
C GLY A 116 -4.07 -32.62 -16.82
N MET A 117 -3.74 -32.03 -17.98
CA MET A 117 -4.22 -32.51 -19.28
C MET A 117 -3.76 -33.94 -19.59
N GLN A 118 -2.53 -34.30 -19.20
CA GLN A 118 -1.98 -35.63 -19.43
C GLN A 118 -2.49 -36.66 -18.43
N LYS A 119 -2.72 -36.25 -17.17
CA LYS A 119 -3.05 -37.15 -16.07
C LYS A 119 -4.26 -36.63 -15.29
N LYS A 120 -5.43 -37.24 -15.54
CA LYS A 120 -6.71 -36.90 -14.87
C LYS A 120 -6.66 -36.87 -13.33
N TRP A 121 -5.80 -37.69 -12.71
CA TRP A 121 -5.66 -37.68 -11.25
C TRP A 121 -4.90 -36.46 -10.73
N ILE A 122 -3.94 -35.92 -11.50
CA ILE A 122 -3.23 -34.68 -11.17
C ILE A 122 -4.22 -33.53 -11.22
N ASP A 123 -4.99 -33.42 -12.30
CA ASP A 123 -6.03 -32.39 -12.46
C ASP A 123 -7.01 -32.39 -11.26
N ARG A 124 -7.58 -33.55 -10.94
CA ARG A 124 -8.49 -33.70 -9.78
C ARG A 124 -7.86 -33.35 -8.44
N THR A 125 -6.58 -33.63 -8.25
CA THR A 125 -5.88 -33.40 -6.98
C THR A 125 -5.52 -31.92 -6.85
N VAL A 126 -4.92 -31.34 -7.88
CA VAL A 126 -4.55 -29.93 -7.94
C VAL A 126 -5.79 -29.05 -7.80
N PHE A 127 -6.88 -29.35 -8.51
CA PHE A 127 -8.12 -28.59 -8.41
C PHE A 127 -8.67 -28.56 -6.98
N LYS A 128 -8.69 -29.70 -6.29
CA LYS A 128 -9.16 -29.78 -4.89
C LYS A 128 -8.28 -28.98 -3.95
N ILE A 129 -6.96 -29.12 -4.07
CA ILE A 129 -6.01 -28.40 -3.21
C ILE A 129 -6.13 -26.89 -3.44
N LEU A 130 -6.09 -26.43 -4.69
CA LEU A 130 -6.15 -25.00 -5.01
C LEU A 130 -7.50 -24.40 -4.60
N SER A 131 -8.61 -25.11 -4.81
CA SER A 131 -9.93 -24.65 -4.36
C SER A 131 -10.00 -24.53 -2.84
N ALA A 132 -9.42 -25.48 -2.09
CA ALA A 132 -9.36 -25.37 -0.63
C ALA A 132 -8.49 -24.18 -0.19
N LEU A 133 -7.38 -23.91 -0.90
CA LEU A 133 -6.52 -22.76 -0.61
C LEU A 133 -7.22 -21.42 -0.89
N THR A 134 -8.08 -21.32 -1.90
CA THR A 134 -8.78 -20.06 -2.21
C THR A 134 -9.83 -19.68 -1.17
N GLU A 135 -10.35 -20.64 -0.41
CA GLU A 135 -11.26 -20.37 0.70
C GLU A 135 -10.54 -19.77 1.92
N ILE A 136 -9.23 -19.98 2.04
CA ILE A 136 -8.45 -19.44 3.15
C ILE A 136 -8.11 -17.97 2.84
N PRO A 137 -8.47 -17.01 3.72
CA PRO A 137 -8.07 -15.63 3.56
C PRO A 137 -6.57 -15.48 3.37
N ALA A 138 -6.16 -14.74 2.33
CA ALA A 138 -4.75 -14.60 1.95
C ALA A 138 -3.85 -14.10 3.10
N TYR A 139 -4.37 -13.24 3.98
CA TYR A 139 -3.62 -12.74 5.14
C TYR A 139 -3.27 -13.86 6.15
N LEU A 140 -4.11 -14.89 6.30
CA LEU A 140 -3.83 -16.03 7.19
C LEU A 140 -2.74 -16.91 6.62
N ILE A 141 -2.75 -17.15 5.30
CA ILE A 141 -1.68 -17.87 4.62
C ILE A 141 -0.37 -17.10 4.80
N GLY A 142 -0.38 -15.78 4.56
CA GLY A 142 0.77 -14.92 4.77
C GLY A 142 1.30 -14.98 6.22
N LEU A 143 0.41 -14.94 7.21
CA LEU A 143 0.77 -15.03 8.62
C LEU A 143 1.36 -16.40 8.98
N LEU A 144 0.78 -17.49 8.47
CA LEU A 144 1.29 -18.85 8.71
C LEU A 144 2.67 -19.03 8.08
N LEU A 145 2.87 -18.54 6.85
CA LEU A 145 4.17 -18.54 6.19
C LEU A 145 5.19 -17.69 6.97
N LEU A 146 4.77 -16.53 7.49
CA LEU A 146 5.60 -15.69 8.35
C LEU A 146 6.03 -16.45 9.60
N PHE A 147 5.11 -17.13 10.30
CA PHE A 147 5.45 -17.92 11.49
C PHE A 147 6.41 -19.07 11.18
N LEU A 148 6.16 -19.82 10.10
CA LEU A 148 7.05 -20.92 9.69
C LEU A 148 8.44 -20.43 9.28
N ALA A 149 8.50 -19.29 8.58
CA ALA A 149 9.76 -18.66 8.21
C ALA A 149 10.49 -18.12 9.46
N ALA A 150 9.81 -17.37 10.32
CA ALA A 150 10.35 -16.85 11.57
C ALA A 150 10.89 -17.95 12.49
N ALA A 151 10.21 -19.09 12.56
CA ALA A 151 10.54 -20.18 13.47
C ALA A 151 11.76 -21.02 13.03
N LYS A 152 12.14 -21.02 11.75
CA LYS A 152 13.10 -22.02 11.24
C LYS A 152 14.08 -21.53 10.18
N ILE A 153 13.87 -20.33 9.63
CA ILE A 153 14.48 -19.91 8.36
C ILE A 153 15.33 -18.66 8.62
N SER A 154 16.59 -18.86 9.02
CA SER A 154 17.54 -17.78 9.33
C SER A 154 17.96 -16.91 8.13
N TRP A 155 17.69 -17.37 6.90
CA TRP A 155 18.01 -16.69 5.65
C TRP A 155 16.89 -15.76 5.13
N LEU A 156 15.69 -15.80 5.73
CA LEU A 156 14.58 -14.90 5.36
C LEU A 156 14.40 -13.83 6.45
N PRO A 157 14.91 -12.60 6.24
CA PRO A 157 14.68 -11.52 7.19
C PRO A 157 13.18 -11.21 7.25
N LEU A 158 12.64 -11.12 8.47
CA LEU A 158 11.23 -10.79 8.73
C LEU A 158 10.89 -9.33 8.41
N SER A 159 11.92 -8.50 8.29
CA SER A 159 11.86 -7.07 8.00
C SER A 159 13.18 -6.68 7.35
N GLY A 160 13.12 -5.83 6.33
CA GLY A 160 14.30 -5.33 5.63
C GLY A 160 13.95 -4.87 4.23
N GLY A 161 14.14 -3.57 3.98
CA GLY A 161 13.94 -2.88 2.72
C GLY A 161 14.39 -1.43 2.86
#